data_AF-A0A957A7A9-F1
#
_entry.id   AF-A0A957A7A9-F1
#
_cell.length_a   1.000
_cell.length_b   1.000
_cell.length_c   1.000
_cell.angle_alpha   90.00
_cell.angle_beta   90.00
_cell.angle_gamma   90.00
#
_symmetry.space_group_name_H-M   'P 1'
#
loop_
_entity.id
_entity.type
_entity.pdbx_description
1 polymer ?
#
loop_
_entity_poly.entity_id
_entity_poly.type
_entity_poly.pdbx_seq_one_letter_code
_entity_poly.pdbx_strand_id
1 'polypeptide(L)'
;MLTPTDDPLRDRAWHLGLWGVLARWDDLAGEAWLAELIAMEEEERQRRSLERRIRNAKLNRFKPMADFDWSWPSKIDRELVDELFTLEFLGERANVVLVGPNSVGKTTIAK
;
A
#
# COMPACT_ATOMS: atom_id res chain seq x y z
N MET A 1 -16.09 2.36 -28.89
CA MET A 1 -16.78 1.58 -27.84
C MET A 1 -15.97 0.31 -27.64
N LEU A 2 -15.18 0.24 -26.57
CA LEU A 2 -14.44 -0.98 -26.20
C LEU A 2 -15.44 -1.91 -25.51
N THR A 3 -15.71 -3.06 -26.11
CA THR A 3 -16.49 -4.13 -25.47
C THR A 3 -15.69 -4.63 -24.26
N PRO A 4 -16.29 -4.73 -23.06
CA PRO A 4 -15.72 -5.56 -22.01
C PRO A 4 -15.61 -6.97 -22.61
N THR A 5 -14.39 -7.49 -22.73
CA THR A 5 -14.24 -8.89 -23.12
C THR A 5 -14.60 -9.69 -21.87
N ASP A 6 -15.57 -10.59 -21.95
CA ASP A 6 -15.97 -11.51 -20.86
C ASP A 6 -14.86 -12.52 -20.47
N ASP A 7 -13.65 -12.35 -20.99
CA ASP A 7 -12.47 -13.16 -20.69
C ASP A 7 -11.60 -12.45 -19.65
N PRO A 8 -11.61 -12.90 -18.38
CA PRO A 8 -10.85 -12.27 -17.31
C PRO A 8 -9.33 -12.35 -17.55
N LEU A 9 -8.84 -13.29 -18.35
CA LEU A 9 -7.41 -13.39 -18.63
C LEU A 9 -6.97 -12.34 -19.66
N ARG A 10 -7.82 -12.05 -20.65
CA ARG A 10 -7.57 -11.01 -21.65
C ARG A 10 -7.52 -9.61 -21.01
N ASP A 11 -8.44 -9.34 -20.10
CA ASP A 11 -8.50 -8.08 -19.36
C ASP A 11 -7.24 -7.85 -18.51
N ARG A 12 -6.78 -8.90 -17.81
CA ARG A 12 -5.51 -8.88 -17.07
C ARG A 12 -4.32 -8.59 -17.99
N ALA A 13 -4.23 -9.24 -19.15
CA ALA A 13 -3.19 -8.96 -20.13
C ALA A 13 -3.22 -7.50 -20.63
N TRP A 14 -4.41 -6.91 -20.77
CA TRP A 14 -4.60 -5.49 -21.10
C TRP A 14 -4.09 -4.57 -20.01
N HIS A 15 -4.43 -4.84 -18.75
CA HIS A 15 -3.92 -4.07 -17.60
C HIS A 15 -2.41 -4.18 -17.42
N LEU A 16 -1.82 -5.30 -17.84
CA LEU A 16 -0.38 -5.48 -17.88
C LEU A 16 0.29 -4.82 -19.11
N GLY A 17 -0.47 -4.41 -20.12
CA GLY A 17 0.08 -3.85 -21.36
C GLY A 17 0.82 -4.89 -22.22
N LEU A 18 0.43 -6.16 -22.15
CA LEU A 18 1.01 -7.24 -22.94
C LEU A 18 0.50 -7.21 -24.39
N TRP A 19 0.78 -6.12 -25.11
CA TRP A 19 0.20 -5.88 -26.44
C TRP A 19 0.54 -6.96 -27.48
N GLY A 20 1.73 -7.56 -27.39
CA GLY A 20 2.12 -8.68 -28.26
C GLY A 20 1.27 -9.94 -28.04
N VAL A 21 0.93 -10.22 -26.78
CA VAL A 21 0.00 -11.31 -26.41
C VAL A 21 -1.40 -11.00 -26.92
N LEU A 22 -1.88 -9.78 -26.70
CA LEU A 22 -3.22 -9.34 -27.13
C LEU A 22 -3.40 -9.33 -28.65
N ALA A 23 -2.35 -8.98 -29.40
CA ALA A 23 -2.36 -8.99 -30.87
C ALA A 23 -2.43 -10.42 -31.45
N ARG A 24 -2.05 -11.42 -30.66
CA ARG A 24 -2.04 -12.85 -31.03
C ARG A 24 -2.97 -13.67 -30.13
N TRP A 25 -4.00 -13.03 -29.57
CA TRP A 25 -4.86 -13.65 -28.54
C TRP A 25 -5.47 -14.97 -29.02
N ASP A 26 -6.01 -15.00 -30.23
CA ASP A 26 -6.67 -16.19 -30.79
C ASP A 26 -5.72 -17.39 -30.95
N ASP A 27 -4.41 -17.14 -31.11
CA ASP A 27 -3.39 -18.18 -31.19
C ASP A 27 -2.90 -18.65 -29.81
N LEU A 28 -2.91 -17.76 -28.81
CA LEU A 28 -2.24 -17.96 -27.52
C LEU A 28 -3.20 -18.23 -26.35
N ALA A 29 -4.48 -17.89 -26.47
CA ALA A 29 -5.45 -17.98 -25.37
C ALA A 29 -5.62 -19.41 -24.82
N GLY A 30 -5.41 -20.43 -25.66
CA GLY A 30 -5.47 -21.84 -25.27
C GLY A 30 -4.18 -22.41 -24.70
N GLU A 31 -3.10 -21.63 -24.68
CA GLU A 31 -1.80 -22.09 -24.22
C GLU A 31 -1.74 -22.19 -22.69
N ALA A 32 -1.37 -23.37 -22.18
CA ALA A 32 -1.35 -23.65 -20.74
C ALA A 32 -0.43 -22.71 -19.94
N TRP A 33 0.62 -22.17 -20.57
CA TRP A 33 1.58 -21.28 -19.92
C TRP A 33 1.08 -19.84 -19.79
N LEU A 34 0.07 -19.42 -20.55
CA LEU A 34 -0.33 -18.01 -20.64
C LEU A 34 -0.86 -17.47 -19.31
N ALA A 35 -1.69 -18.27 -18.63
CA ALA A 35 -2.27 -17.87 -17.35
C ALA A 35 -1.20 -17.67 -16.26
N GLU A 36 -0.21 -18.57 -16.23
CA GLU A 36 0.90 -18.49 -15.28
C GLU A 36 1.82 -17.30 -15.58
N LEU A 37 2.12 -17.04 -16.86
CA LEU A 37 2.90 -15.87 -17.26
C LEU A 37 2.27 -14.56 -16.80
N ILE A 38 0.95 -14.40 -17.01
CA ILE A 38 0.20 -13.22 -16.60
C ILE A 38 0.24 -13.07 -15.07
N ALA A 39 0.05 -14.17 -14.32
CA ALA A 39 0.10 -14.14 -12.87
C ALA A 39 1.48 -13.74 -12.33
N MET A 40 2.56 -14.29 -12.89
CA MET A 40 3.93 -13.95 -12.49
C MET A 40 4.25 -12.47 -12.72
N GLU A 41 3.84 -11.92 -13.87
CA GLU A 41 4.08 -10.50 -14.18
C GLU A 41 3.26 -9.57 -13.25
N GLU A 42 2.02 -9.92 -12.90
CA GLU A 42 1.22 -9.18 -11.92
C GLU A 42 1.90 -9.15 -10.55
N GLU A 43 2.32 -10.32 -10.05
CA GLU A 43 3.00 -10.45 -8.76
C GLU A 43 4.29 -9.62 -8.74
N GLU A 44 5.12 -9.75 -9.78
CA GLU A 44 6.39 -9.04 -9.87
C GLU A 44 6.19 -7.52 -9.90
N ARG A 45 5.16 -7.03 -10.60
CA ARG A 45 4.80 -5.61 -10.60
C ARG A 45 4.31 -5.13 -9.24
N GLN A 46 3.46 -5.90 -8.57
CA GLN A 46 2.98 -5.57 -7.23
C GLN A 46 4.16 -5.49 -6.24
N ARG A 47 5.06 -6.48 -6.28
CA ARG A 47 6.28 -6.54 -5.47
C ARG A 47 7.17 -5.31 -5.72
N ARG A 48 7.50 -5.01 -6.98
CA ARG A 48 8.33 -3.83 -7.32
C ARG A 48 7.66 -2.51 -6.93
N SER A 49 6.34 -2.42 -7.08
CA SER A 49 5.57 -1.24 -6.67
C SER A 49 5.63 -1.04 -5.17
N LEU A 50 5.45 -2.11 -4.39
CA LEU A 50 5.56 -2.09 -2.93
C LEU A 50 6.98 -1.72 -2.49
N GLU A 51 8.01 -2.36 -3.03
CA GLU A 51 9.41 -2.04 -2.72
C GLU A 51 9.74 -0.57 -3.02
N ARG A 52 9.29 -0.07 -4.17
CA ARG A 52 9.47 1.34 -4.53
C ARG A 52 8.75 2.26 -3.54
N ARG A 53 7.52 1.93 -3.13
CA ARG A 53 6.77 2.70 -2.13
C ARG A 53 7.48 2.69 -0.78
N ILE A 54 7.97 1.54 -0.31
CA ILE A 54 8.74 1.42 0.94
C ILE A 54 10.02 2.27 0.87
N ARG A 55 10.79 2.17 -0.23
CA ARG A 55 11.99 2.99 -0.43
C ARG A 55 11.66 4.49 -0.45
N ASN A 56 10.58 4.87 -1.11
CA ASN A 56 10.18 6.28 -1.24
C ASN A 56 9.52 6.84 0.03
N ALA A 57 8.92 6.00 0.87
CA ALA A 57 8.27 6.42 2.10
C ALA A 57 9.25 7.04 3.10
N LYS A 58 10.57 6.84 2.91
CA LYS A 58 11.62 7.39 3.78
C LYS A 58 11.29 7.16 5.27
N LEU A 59 10.74 5.98 5.56
CA LEU A 59 10.47 5.52 6.92
C LEU A 59 11.83 5.41 7.62
N ASN A 60 12.26 6.51 8.22
CA ASN A 60 13.49 6.58 9.00
C ASN A 60 13.34 5.70 10.23
N ARG A 61 14.46 5.50 10.94
CA ARG A 61 14.45 4.84 12.23
C ARG A 61 13.44 5.55 13.16
N PHE A 62 12.33 4.88 13.44
CA PHE A 62 11.31 5.36 14.37
C PHE A 62 11.59 4.80 15.76
N LYS A 63 11.11 5.50 16.79
CA LYS A 63 11.16 5.01 18.16
C LYS A 63 9.92 4.15 18.37
N PRO A 64 10.03 2.85 18.72
CA PRO A 64 8.87 2.03 19.00
C PRO A 64 7.98 2.70 20.06
N MET A 65 6.66 2.66 19.87
CA MET A 65 5.74 3.25 20.85
C MET A 65 5.86 2.58 22.23
N ALA A 66 6.27 1.31 22.27
CA ALA A 66 6.62 0.60 23.50
C ALA A 66 7.74 1.28 24.32
N ASP A 67 8.64 2.01 23.66
CA ASP A 67 9.74 2.73 24.30
C ASP A 67 9.37 4.21 24.60
N PHE A 68 8.16 4.65 24.23
CA PHE A 68 7.71 6.02 24.48
C PHE A 68 7.55 6.26 25.99
N ASP A 69 8.09 7.38 26.46
CA ASP A 69 8.00 7.75 27.87
C ASP A 69 6.64 8.40 28.13
N TRP A 70 5.67 7.61 28.57
CA TRP A 70 4.33 8.08 28.91
C TRP A 70 4.27 8.99 30.14
N SER A 71 5.36 9.11 30.92
CA SER A 71 5.43 10.05 32.04
C SER A 71 5.62 11.51 31.58
N TRP A 72 5.88 11.70 30.28
CA TRP A 72 6.09 13.00 29.66
C TRP A 72 5.41 13.04 28.28
N PRO A 73 4.59 14.05 27.95
CA PRO A 73 4.21 15.24 28.72
C PRO A 73 3.18 14.96 29.84
N SER A 74 3.03 15.91 30.77
CA SER A 74 2.16 15.78 31.97
C SER A 74 0.67 15.57 31.69
N LYS A 75 0.22 15.83 30.46
CA LYS A 75 -1.12 15.51 29.96
C LYS A 75 -1.00 14.98 28.55
N ILE A 76 -1.27 13.69 28.38
CA ILE A 76 -1.38 13.01 27.09
C ILE A 76 -2.50 11.97 27.20
N ASP A 77 -3.37 11.91 26.21
CA ASP A 77 -4.39 10.88 26.12
C ASP A 77 -3.77 9.63 25.49
N ARG A 78 -3.38 8.68 26.34
CA ARG A 78 -2.73 7.45 25.89
C ARG A 78 -3.68 6.57 25.10
N GLU A 79 -4.95 6.51 25.49
CA GLU A 79 -5.95 5.65 24.85
C GLU A 79 -6.20 6.12 23.42
N LEU A 80 -6.35 7.43 23.23
CA LEU A 80 -6.45 8.02 21.89
C LEU A 80 -5.19 7.76 21.05
N VAL A 81 -4.00 7.89 21.63
CA VAL A 81 -2.76 7.63 20.89
C VAL A 81 -2.66 6.15 20.50
N ASP A 82 -2.99 5.22 21.39
CA ASP A 82 -3.00 3.79 21.10
C ASP A 82 -4.04 3.44 20.00
N GLU A 83 -5.21 4.10 20.01
CA GLU A 83 -6.21 4.01 18.93
C GLU A 83 -5.63 4.46 17.58
N LEU A 84 -4.86 5.55 17.55
CA LEU A 84 -4.20 6.00 16.31
C LEU A 84 -3.23 4.94 15.75
N PHE A 85 -2.60 4.11 16.58
CA PHE A 85 -1.71 3.03 16.13
C PHE A 85 -2.44 1.81 15.58
N THR A 86 -3.77 1.70 15.75
CA THR A 86 -4.59 0.71 15.04
C THR A 86 -4.71 1.02 13.54
N LEU A 87 -4.46 2.27 13.17
CA LEU A 87 -4.60 2.82 11.81
C LEU A 87 -6.03 2.77 11.24
N GLU A 88 -7.06 2.57 12.08
CA GLU A 88 -8.47 2.52 11.65
C GLU A 88 -8.92 3.81 10.93
N PHE A 89 -8.38 4.96 11.34
CA PHE A 89 -8.64 6.25 10.70
C PHE A 89 -8.30 6.28 9.19
N LEU A 90 -7.40 5.40 8.71
CA LEU A 90 -7.10 5.25 7.29
C LEU A 90 -8.29 4.67 6.51
N GLY A 91 -9.01 3.73 7.10
CA GLY A 91 -10.23 3.14 6.52
C GLY A 91 -11.38 4.14 6.49
N GLU A 92 -11.49 4.95 7.54
CA GLU A 92 -12.50 6.00 7.67
C GLU A 92 -12.20 7.26 6.83
N ARG A 93 -11.00 7.34 6.23
CA ARG A 93 -10.51 8.51 5.48
C ARG A 93 -10.48 9.78 6.35
N ALA A 94 -10.21 9.62 7.64
CA ALA A 94 -10.10 10.72 8.59
C ALA A 94 -8.66 11.26 8.63
N ASN A 95 -8.52 12.55 8.94
CA ASN A 95 -7.22 13.20 9.12
C ASN A 95 -6.90 13.30 10.61
N VAL A 96 -5.71 12.86 11.00
CA VAL A 96 -5.21 12.93 12.37
C VAL A 96 -4.30 14.14 12.51
N VAL A 97 -4.57 14.99 13.50
CA VAL A 97 -3.77 16.19 13.76
C VAL A 97 -3.32 16.19 15.22
N LEU A 98 -2.01 16.10 15.45
CA LEU A 98 -1.42 16.22 16.79
C LEU A 98 -1.17 17.69 17.13
N VAL A 99 -1.86 18.21 18.15
CA VAL A 99 -1.76 19.62 18.57
C VAL A 99 -1.13 19.74 19.96
N GLY A 100 -0.27 20.74 20.16
CA GLY A 100 0.22 21.13 21.49
C GLY A 100 1.47 22.02 21.45
N PRO A 101 2.13 22.27 22.59
CA PRO A 101 3.37 23.08 22.68
C PRO A 101 4.56 22.45 21.93
N ASN A 102 5.58 23.25 21.62
CA ASN A 102 6.82 22.70 21.06
C ASN A 102 7.48 21.72 22.03
N SER A 103 8.18 20.72 21.51
CA SER A 103 8.94 19.74 22.31
C SER A 103 8.08 18.97 23.30
N VAL A 104 6.98 18.36 22.86
CA VAL A 104 6.15 17.43 23.68
C VAL A 104 6.01 16.04 23.03
N GLY A 105 6.96 15.68 22.16
CA GLY A 105 6.98 14.36 21.52
C GLY A 105 6.07 14.20 20.29
N LYS A 106 5.39 15.25 19.80
CA LYS A 106 4.55 15.20 18.58
C LYS A 106 5.26 14.57 17.38
N THR A 107 6.48 15.00 17.09
CA THR A 107 7.29 14.46 15.98
C THR A 107 7.71 13.01 16.23
N THR A 108 7.80 12.58 17.50
CA THR A 108 8.12 11.21 17.86
C THR A 108 6.90 10.30 17.68
N ILE A 109 5.70 10.78 18.02
CA ILE A 109 4.44 10.03 17.85
C ILE A 109 4.06 9.92 16.37
N ALA A 110 4.32 10.96 15.58
CA ALA A 110 3.97 11.00 14.15
C ALA A 110 5.00 10.32 13.22
N LYS A 111 6.11 9.79 13.74
CA LYS A 111 7.17 9.13 12.96
C LYS A 111 7.16 7.64 13.16
#